data_AF-M6RJ01-F1
#
_entry.id   AF-M6RJ01-F1
#
_cell.length_a   1.000
_cell.length_b   1.000
_cell.length_c   1.000
_cell.angle_alpha   90.00
_cell.angle_beta   90.00
_cell.angle_gamma   90.00
#
_symmetry.space_group_name_H-M   'P 1'
#
loop_
_entity.id
_entity.type
_entity.pdbx_description
1 polymer ?
#
loop_
_entity_poly.entity_id
_entity_poly.type
_entity_poly.pdbx_seq_one_letter_code
_entity_poly.pdbx_strand_id
1 'polypeptide(L)' 'MDLTPNITPDYPDEARSAGITGTSTLEVIIAENGQVLRVRSVGKSLGFGLDEAAIEAFYKKRYSPSILEGKPIT' A
#
# COMPACT_ATOMS: atom_id res chain seq x y z
N MET A 1 -3.64 9.67 15.24
CA MET A 1 -2.33 9.87 14.59
C MET A 1 -2.47 9.29 13.21
N ASP A 2 -2.51 10.13 12.17
CA ASP A 2 -2.80 9.70 10.79
C ASP A 2 -1.54 9.08 10.19
N LEU A 3 -1.50 7.75 10.16
CA LEU A 3 -0.42 6.97 9.55
C LEU A 3 -0.65 6.83 8.03
N THR A 4 -1.55 7.61 7.43
CA THR A 4 -1.93 7.45 6.03
C THR A 4 -0.82 8.07 5.18
N PRO A 5 0.06 7.27 4.53
CA PRO A 5 0.94 7.85 3.54
C PRO A 5 0.05 8.53 2.50
N ASN A 6 0.34 9.79 2.16
CA ASN A 6 -0.37 10.48 1.08
C ASN A 6 0.03 9.84 -0.25
N ILE A 7 -0.52 8.65 -0.52
CA ILE A 7 -0.30 7.84 -1.69
C ILE A 7 -1.67 7.57 -2.28
N THR A 8 -1.87 8.12 -3.46
CA THR A 8 -3.08 7.87 -4.24
C THR A 8 -2.69 6.83 -5.28
N PRO A 9 -3.00 5.54 -5.05
CA PRO A 9 -2.79 4.55 -6.09
C PRO A 9 -3.65 4.91 -7.31
N ASP A 10 -3.12 4.64 -8.49
CA ASP A 10 -3.90 4.83 -9.71
C ASP A 10 -5.08 3.85 -9.68
N TYR A 11 -6.27 4.36 -9.94
CA TYR A 11 -7.46 3.53 -9.85
C TYR A 11 -7.71 2.87 -11.21
N PRO A 12 -7.62 1.54 -11.34
CA PRO A 12 -7.68 0.86 -12.61
C PRO A 12 -8.98 1.15 -13.37
N ASP A 13 -8.88 1.35 -14.68
CA ASP A 13 -10.06 1.61 -15.53
C ASP A 13 -11.05 0.45 -15.54
N GLU A 14 -10.60 -0.80 -15.41
CA GLU A 14 -11.48 -1.96 -15.28
C GLU A 14 -12.34 -1.89 -14.01
N ALA A 15 -11.74 -1.55 -12.86
CA ALA A 15 -12.47 -1.37 -11.62
C ALA A 15 -13.43 -0.17 -11.70
N ARG A 16 -13.02 0.90 -12.38
CA ARG A 16 -13.85 2.11 -12.58
C ARG A 16 -15.06 1.80 -13.45
N SER A 17 -14.84 1.12 -14.58
CA SER A 17 -15.91 0.75 -15.51
C SER A 17 -16.86 -0.29 -14.92
N ALA A 18 -16.37 -1.16 -14.03
CA ALA A 18 -17.18 -2.15 -13.33
C ALA A 18 -17.84 -1.62 -12.04
N GLY A 19 -17.54 -0.39 -11.62
CA GLY A 19 -18.09 0.22 -10.40
C GLY A 19 -17.65 -0.48 -9.11
N ILE A 20 -16.48 -1.12 -9.11
CA ILE A 20 -16.01 -1.98 -8.01
C ILE A 20 -15.31 -1.15 -6.94
N THR A 21 -16.04 -0.79 -5.89
CA THR A 21 -15.48 -0.15 -4.70
C THR A 21 -15.38 -1.11 -3.53
N GLY A 22 -14.33 -0.98 -2.73
CA GLY A 22 -14.20 -1.70 -1.48
C GLY A 22 -12.90 -1.39 -0.77
N THR A 23 -12.68 -2.07 0.35
CA THR A 23 -11.47 -1.95 1.16
C THR A 23 -10.66 -3.23 1.02
N SER A 24 -9.43 -3.10 0.52
CA SER A 24 -8.43 -4.18 0.53
C SER A 24 -7.44 -3.94 1.66
N THR A 25 -7.07 -5.03 2.34
CA THR A 25 -5.99 -5.00 3.33
C THR A 25 -4.70 -5.45 2.66
N LEU A 26 -3.64 -4.66 2.79
CA LEU A 26 -2.31 -4.99 2.27
C LEU A 26 -1.33 -5.13 3.43
N GLU A 27 -0.49 -6.16 3.37
CA GLU A 27 0.67 -6.32 4.23
C GLU A 27 1.90 -5.79 3.49
N VAL A 28 2.57 -4.81 4.10
CA VAL A 28 3.77 -4.15 3.57
C VAL A 28 4.91 -4.41 4.54
N ILE A 29 6.02 -4.95 4.03
CA ILE A 29 7.27 -5.12 4.77
C ILE A 29 8.22 -4.02 4.30
N ILE A 30 8.62 -3.15 5.22
CA ILE A 30 9.55 -2.04 4.98
C ILE A 30 10.80 -2.29 5.82
N ALA A 31 11.97 -2.26 5.20
CA ALA A 31 13.24 -2.35 5.89
C ALA A 31 13.53 -1.09 6.71
N GLU A 32 14.44 -1.18 7.69
CA GLU A 32 14.85 -0.05 8.53
C GLU A 32 15.38 1.15 7.74
N ASN A 33 15.90 0.92 6.53
CA ASN A 33 16.37 1.97 5.62
C ASN A 33 15.24 2.66 4.82
N GLY A 34 13.98 2.27 5.02
CA GLY A 34 12.81 2.79 4.29
C GLY A 34 12.52 2.09 2.96
N GLN A 35 13.23 1.02 2.61
CA GLN A 35 13.00 0.26 1.40
C GLN A 35 11.82 -0.70 1.58
N VAL A 36 10.85 -0.65 0.67
CA VAL A 36 9.77 -1.65 0.61
C VAL A 36 10.36 -2.99 0.14
N LEU A 37 10.43 -3.96 1.05
CA LEU A 37 10.93 -5.31 0.77
C LEU A 37 9.85 -6.16 0.11
N ARG A 38 8.61 -6.03 0.57
CA ARG A 38 7.50 -6.85 0.09
C ARG A 38 6.17 -6.14 0.29
N VAL A 39 5.27 -6.27 -0.68
CA VAL A 39 3.86 -5.93 -0.52
C VAL A 39 3.03 -7.13 -0.96
N ARG A 40 2.01 -7.51 -0.19
CA ARG A 40 1.03 -8.51 -0.59
C ARG A 40 -0.37 -8.11 -0.14
N SER A 41 -1.39 -8.52 -0.89
CA SER A 41 -2.76 -8.45 -0.40
C SER A 41 -3.00 -9.54 0.64
N VAL A 42 -3.70 -9.18 1.71
CA VAL A 42 -4.11 -10.09 2.78
C VAL A 42 -5.63 -10.05 2.91
N GLY A 43 -6.25 -11.22 3.02
CA GLY A 43 -7.70 -11.35 3.07
C GLY A 43 -8.34 -11.38 1.68
N LYS A 44 -9.54 -10.81 1.56
CA LYS A 44 -10.35 -10.89 0.34
C LYS A 44 -9.87 -9.82 -0.65
N SER A 45 -9.26 -10.27 -1.74
CA SER A 45 -8.89 -9.41 -2.86
C SER A 45 -10.14 -8.82 -3.51
N LEU A 46 -10.09 -7.53 -3.83
CA LEU A 46 -11.15 -6.87 -4.60
C LEU A 46 -11.08 -7.29 -6.08
N GLY A 47 -9.89 -7.67 -6.55
CA GLY A 47 -9.67 -8.03 -7.95
C GLY A 47 -9.59 -6.80 -8.86
N PHE A 48 -9.72 -7.00 -10.17
CA PHE A 48 -9.76 -5.92 -11.18
C PHE A 48 -8.55 -4.97 -11.15
N GLY A 49 -7.38 -5.49 -10.76
CA GLY A 49 -6.13 -4.72 -10.68
C GLY A 49 -6.07 -3.71 -9.52
N LEU A 50 -7.08 -3.62 -8.64
CA LEU A 50 -7.07 -2.67 -7.51
C LEU A 50 -5.95 -2.96 -6.53
N ASP A 51 -5.78 -4.25 -6.22
CA ASP A 51 -4.72 -4.71 -5.33
C ASP A 51 -3.33 -4.47 -5.96
N GLU A 52 -3.18 -4.70 -7.26
CA GLU A 52 -1.93 -4.49 -8.00
C GLU A 52 -1.56 -3.03 -8.12
N ALA A 53 -2.49 -2.15 -8.48
CA ALA A 53 -2.22 -0.72 -8.57
C ALA A 53 -1.87 -0.12 -7.21
N ALA A 54 -2.48 -0.63 -6.14
CA ALA A 54 -2.09 -0.30 -4.78
C ALA A 54 -0.66 -0.78 -4.47
N ILE A 55 -0.34 -2.06 -4.74
CA ILE A 55 1.00 -2.62 -4.57
C ILE A 55 2.06 -1.80 -5.32
N GLU A 56 1.81 -1.48 -6.59
CA GLU A 56 2.72 -0.68 -7.41
C GLU A 56 2.94 0.72 -6.84
N ALA A 57 1.88 1.35 -6.32
CA ALA A 57 2.01 2.64 -5.67
C ALA A 57 2.98 2.52 -4.48
N PHE A 58 2.81 1.50 -3.63
CA PHE A 58 3.73 1.24 -2.52
C PHE A 58 5.18 1.01 -3.01
N TYR A 59 5.41 0.33 -4.14
CA TYR A 59 6.78 0.18 -4.66
C TYR A 59 7.37 1.46 -5.26
N LYS A 60 6.53 2.31 -5.89
CA LYS A 60 6.97 3.58 -6.50
C LYS A 60 7.31 4.64 -5.46
N LYS A 61 6.74 4.55 -4.26
CA LYS A 61 6.99 5.53 -3.20
C LYS A 61 8.19 5.13 -2.37
N ARG A 62 9.08 6.09 -2.12
CA ARG A 62 10.15 5.94 -1.14
C ARG A 62 9.59 6.26 0.24
N TYR A 63 9.59 5.27 1.13
CA TYR A 63 9.16 5.47 2.51
C TYR A 63 10.36 6.00 3.28
N SER A 64 10.22 7.16 3.92
CA SER A 64 11.15 7.48 5.01
C SER A 64 10.78 6.56 6.17
N PRO A 65 11.74 5.84 6.79
CA PRO A 65 11.44 5.03 7.96
C PRO A 65 10.77 5.94 8.99
N SER A 66 9.54 5.60 9.38
CA SER A 66 8.83 6.32 10.41
C SER A 66 9.56 6.09 11.73
N ILE A 67 10.34 7.08 12.15
CA ILE A 67 10.91 7.15 13.49
C ILE A 67 9.73 7.37 14.43
N LEU A 68 9.16 6.29 14.96
CA LEU A 68 8.13 6.37 15.98
C LEU A 68 8.85 6.73 17.30
N GLU A 69 8.81 8.01 17.67
CA GLU A 69 9.10 8.42 19.06
C GLU A 69 10.46 7.94 19.60
N GLY A 70 11.51 8.03 18.77
CA GLY A 70 12.87 7.65 19.18
C GLY A 70 13.11 6.14 19.35
N LYS A 71 12.20 5.28 18.87
CA LYS A 71 12.43 3.83 18.82
C LYS A 71 12.25 3.28 17.39
N PRO A 72 13.23 2.52 16.87
CA PRO A 72 13.06 1.77 15.63
C PRO A 72 11.97 0.72 15.84
N ILE A 73 11.04 0.64 14.89
CA ILE A 73 10.06 -0.44 14.84
C ILE A 73 10.78 -1.63 14.19
N THR A 74 11.10 -2.64 15.00
CA THR A 74 11.49 -4.00 14.59
C THR A 74 10.26 -4.86 14.40
#